data_AF-A0A937V8S8-F1
#
_entry.id   AF-A0A937V8S8-F1
#
_cell.length_a   1.000
_cell.length_b   1.000
_cell.length_c   1.000
_cell.angle_alpha   90.00
_cell.angle_beta   90.00
_cell.angle_gamma   90.00
#
_symmetry.space_group_name_H-M   'P 1'
#
loop_
_entity.id
_entity.type
_entity.pdbx_description
1 polymer ?
#
loop_
_entity_poly.entity_id
_entity_poly.type
_entity_poly.pdbx_seq_one_letter_code
_entity_poly.pdbx_strand_id
1 'polypeptide(L)'
;MKERWAWLGWFALGAAVMTAVLLGAYQLPAVRERLEWRLDAAAGIVAGWLHPGETLPTPAHAAALPSLPTLLPAAKPTSGPTPLPSPTPLPLPDTVGLPAPAWEKQSWNNCGPATLALALRYYGWQGDQDGISDLLKPDPGDKNVNIEELVYYVRTRAGWLNAEYRVGAELDTLKRFLAAGYPVVIEKSLELPPNEGGGGWAAHYVLLTGYDDGRQEFVTQDTYHGPDLPVAYADLEARWHAFNHVYLVVFPVERAGEIAALMGDEADEEINRERALERSRAEVAAGPEDAFAWFNLGTNLTHFERYGEAAQAYDAALGLGLPWRFTRYQFGPYIAYFNQGRFEDVVDLATSTLYRTSKSEEARLWRGWARYRLGDLRGALDDFQAALEVNPNYLDARYALDYVRGG
;
A
#
# COMPACT_ATOMS: atom_id res chain seq x y z
N MET A 1 -22.71 33.42 -47.66
CA MET A 1 -21.34 33.03 -47.24
C MET A 1 -20.73 33.97 -46.20
N LYS A 2 -20.79 35.31 -46.35
CA LYS A 2 -20.18 36.27 -45.40
C LYS A 2 -20.73 36.20 -43.95
N GLU A 3 -22.02 35.95 -43.75
CA GLU A 3 -22.62 35.88 -42.41
C GLU A 3 -22.20 34.65 -41.59
N ARG A 4 -21.87 33.53 -42.26
CA ARG A 4 -21.37 32.32 -41.58
C ARG A 4 -19.98 32.53 -40.98
N TRP A 5 -19.15 33.39 -41.59
CA TRP A 5 -17.81 33.71 -41.08
C TRP A 5 -17.84 34.66 -39.89
N ALA A 6 -18.82 35.58 -39.83
CA ALA A 6 -19.00 36.47 -38.68
C ALA A 6 -19.44 35.71 -37.42
N TRP A 7 -20.36 34.74 -37.55
CA TRP A 7 -20.77 33.87 -36.45
C TRP A 7 -19.64 32.99 -35.93
N LEU A 8 -18.82 32.43 -36.83
CA LEU A 8 -17.61 31.68 -36.44
C LEU A 8 -16.61 32.59 -35.70
N GLY A 9 -16.46 33.85 -36.10
CA GLY A 9 -15.61 34.83 -35.42
C GLY A 9 -16.09 35.17 -34.01
N TRP A 10 -17.38 35.42 -33.80
CA TRP A 10 -17.95 35.68 -32.48
C TRP A 10 -17.91 34.45 -31.57
N PHE A 11 -18.14 33.26 -32.12
CA PHE A 11 -18.00 32.01 -31.38
C PHE A 11 -16.55 31.77 -30.93
N ALA A 12 -15.58 31.95 -31.83
CA ALA A 12 -14.16 31.83 -31.51
C ALA A 12 -13.71 32.85 -30.46
N LEU A 13 -14.16 34.10 -30.57
CA LEU A 13 -13.88 35.14 -29.57
C LEU A 13 -14.51 34.81 -28.21
N GLY A 14 -15.75 34.35 -28.18
CA GLY A 14 -16.43 33.91 -26.96
C GLY A 14 -15.72 32.73 -26.29
N ALA A 15 -15.29 31.73 -27.07
CA ALA A 15 -14.52 30.60 -26.58
C ALA A 15 -13.15 31.03 -26.02
N ALA A 16 -12.46 31.97 -26.68
CA ALA A 16 -11.19 32.50 -26.22
C ALA A 16 -11.32 33.27 -24.89
N VAL A 17 -12.35 34.12 -24.77
CA VAL A 17 -12.65 34.86 -23.53
C VAL A 17 -13.00 33.90 -22.40
N MET A 18 -13.87 32.92 -22.65
CA MET A 18 -14.22 31.91 -21.66
C MET A 18 -13.00 31.10 -21.21
N THR A 19 -12.12 30.71 -22.14
CA THR A 19 -10.87 30.02 -21.83
C THR A 19 -9.95 30.87 -20.96
N ALA A 20 -9.80 32.16 -21.30
CA ALA A 20 -9.00 33.08 -20.50
C ALA A 20 -9.56 33.28 -19.08
N VAL A 21 -10.89 33.36 -18.93
CA VAL A 21 -11.56 33.43 -17.62
C VAL A 21 -11.34 32.16 -16.82
N LEU A 22 -11.47 30.99 -17.43
CA LEU A 22 -11.21 29.70 -16.76
C LEU A 22 -9.73 29.57 -16.35
N LEU A 23 -8.79 29.95 -17.22
CA LEU A 23 -7.36 29.96 -16.90
C LEU A 23 -7.04 30.95 -15.78
N GLY A 24 -7.64 32.13 -15.79
CA GLY A 24 -7.51 33.13 -14.73
C GLY A 24 -8.09 32.65 -13.40
N ALA A 25 -9.27 32.03 -13.41
CA ALA A 25 -9.88 31.43 -12.23
C ALA A 25 -9.03 30.28 -11.67
N TYR A 26 -8.40 29.48 -12.53
CA TYR A 26 -7.49 28.40 -12.14
C TYR A 26 -6.22 28.90 -11.43
N GLN A 27 -5.80 30.16 -11.65
CA GLN A 27 -4.68 30.74 -10.90
C GLN A 27 -5.02 31.06 -9.43
N LEU A 28 -6.31 31.04 -9.05
CA LEU A 28 -6.71 31.25 -7.66
C LEU A 28 -6.39 29.99 -6.83
N PRO A 29 -5.63 30.08 -5.73
CA PRO A 29 -5.23 28.92 -4.93
C PRO A 29 -6.41 28.03 -4.51
N ALA A 30 -7.50 28.63 -4.03
CA ALA A 30 -8.69 27.90 -3.61
C ALA A 30 -9.41 27.14 -4.75
N VAL A 31 -9.28 27.60 -5.99
CA VAL A 31 -9.82 26.92 -7.17
C VAL A 31 -8.88 25.80 -7.60
N ARG A 32 -7.57 26.09 -7.58
CA ARG A 32 -6.49 25.17 -7.91
C ARG A 32 -6.51 23.95 -6.99
N GLU A 33 -6.51 24.13 -5.67
CA GLU A 33 -6.59 23.04 -4.68
C GLU A 33 -7.82 22.13 -4.88
N ARG A 34 -8.97 22.71 -5.29
CA ARG A 34 -10.22 21.94 -5.52
C ARG A 34 -10.24 21.19 -6.84
N LEU A 35 -9.50 21.66 -7.84
CA LEU A 35 -9.52 21.12 -9.20
C LEU A 35 -8.28 20.29 -9.54
N GLU A 36 -7.13 20.56 -8.93
CA GLU A 36 -5.86 19.94 -9.30
C GLU A 36 -5.88 18.43 -9.13
N TRP A 37 -6.33 17.93 -7.99
CA TRP A 37 -6.43 16.49 -7.78
C TRP A 37 -7.43 15.84 -8.75
N ARG A 38 -8.47 16.58 -9.17
CA ARG A 38 -9.46 16.08 -10.16
C ARG A 38 -8.87 16.03 -11.57
N LEU A 39 -8.08 17.04 -11.92
CA LEU A 39 -7.33 17.07 -13.18
C LEU A 39 -6.25 15.99 -13.19
N ASP A 40 -5.54 15.78 -12.08
CA ASP A 40 -4.59 14.68 -11.92
C ASP A 40 -5.27 13.31 -12.00
N ALA A 41 -6.41 13.14 -11.32
CA ALA A 41 -7.21 11.93 -11.41
C ALA A 41 -7.68 11.68 -12.85
N ALA A 42 -8.15 12.72 -13.55
CA ALA A 42 -8.56 12.63 -14.95
C ALA A 42 -7.38 12.30 -15.87
N ALA A 43 -6.22 12.92 -15.67
CA ALA A 43 -5.00 12.63 -16.41
C ALA A 43 -4.52 11.19 -16.18
N GLY A 44 -4.58 10.70 -14.94
CA GLY A 44 -4.30 9.31 -14.60
C GLY A 44 -5.27 8.31 -15.25
N ILE A 45 -6.56 8.65 -15.32
CA ILE A 45 -7.56 7.85 -16.06
C ILE A 45 -7.23 7.82 -17.55
N VAL A 46 -6.94 8.97 -18.16
CA VAL A 46 -6.57 9.06 -19.58
C VAL A 46 -5.30 8.28 -19.86
N ALA A 47 -4.27 8.41 -19.02
CA ALA A 47 -3.04 7.62 -19.12
C ALA A 47 -3.32 6.12 -19.02
N GLY A 48 -4.20 5.70 -18.10
CA GLY A 48 -4.65 4.31 -17.98
C GLY A 48 -5.38 3.80 -19.23
N TRP A 49 -6.19 4.63 -19.89
CA TRP A 49 -6.87 4.28 -21.14
C TRP A 49 -5.94 4.22 -22.35
N LEU A 50 -4.93 5.09 -22.41
CA LEU A 50 -3.93 5.08 -23.48
C LEU A 50 -3.00 3.87 -23.39
N HIS A 51 -2.87 3.30 -22.20
CA HIS A 51 -1.93 2.23 -21.87
C HIS A 51 -2.56 1.12 -21.01
N PRO A 52 -3.64 0.47 -21.51
CA PRO A 52 -4.36 -0.55 -20.75
C PRO A 52 -3.50 -1.82 -20.61
N GLY A 53 -3.44 -2.37 -19.40
CA GLY A 53 -2.72 -3.62 -19.13
C GLY A 53 -1.20 -3.49 -19.02
N GLU A 54 -0.65 -2.27 -18.90
CA GLU A 54 0.78 -2.12 -18.61
C GLU A 54 1.13 -2.73 -17.25
N THR A 55 2.20 -3.51 -17.25
CA THR A 55 2.93 -3.90 -16.05
C THR A 55 3.92 -2.80 -15.67
N LEU A 56 4.45 -2.86 -14.45
CA LEU A 56 5.61 -2.05 -14.11
C LEU A 56 6.80 -2.36 -15.03
N PRO A 57 7.68 -1.38 -15.27
CA PRO A 57 8.85 -1.58 -16.13
C PRO A 57 9.78 -2.63 -15.51
N THR A 58 10.31 -3.50 -16.36
CA THR A 58 11.42 -4.38 -16.00
C THR A 58 12.69 -3.54 -15.84
N PRO A 59 13.44 -3.67 -14.74
CA PRO A 59 14.69 -2.94 -14.53
C PRO A 59 15.71 -3.21 -15.64
N ALA A 60 16.49 -2.19 -16.02
CA ALA A 60 17.47 -2.31 -17.10
C ALA A 60 18.59 -3.33 -16.77
N HIS A 61 18.88 -3.47 -15.48
CA HIS A 61 19.87 -4.41 -14.94
C HIS A 61 19.26 -5.74 -14.48
N ALA A 62 18.01 -6.05 -14.83
CA ALA A 62 17.37 -7.29 -14.43
C ALA A 62 18.15 -8.50 -14.98
N ALA A 63 18.64 -9.35 -14.07
CA ALA A 63 19.23 -10.63 -14.43
C ALA A 63 18.14 -11.64 -14.83
N ALA A 64 18.54 -12.73 -15.51
CA ALA A 64 17.65 -13.88 -15.69
C ALA A 64 17.15 -14.38 -14.33
N LEU A 65 15.95 -15.00 -14.30
CA LEU A 65 15.32 -15.48 -13.06
C LEU A 65 16.37 -16.20 -12.19
N PRO A 66 16.64 -15.68 -10.98
CA PRO A 66 17.70 -16.21 -10.14
C PRO A 66 17.33 -17.64 -9.75
N SER A 67 18.28 -18.57 -9.86
CA SER A 67 18.09 -19.89 -9.28
C SER A 67 18.12 -19.76 -7.75
N LEU A 68 17.19 -20.39 -7.05
CA LEU A 68 17.09 -20.36 -5.58
C LEU A 68 18.42 -20.61 -4.83
N PRO A 69 19.35 -21.48 -5.30
CA PRO A 69 20.65 -21.65 -4.64
C PRO A 69 21.54 -20.40 -4.72
N THR A 70 21.34 -19.53 -5.72
CA THR A 70 22.11 -18.30 -5.93
C THR A 70 21.66 -17.17 -4.99
N LEU A 71 20.43 -17.23 -4.49
CA LEU A 71 19.84 -16.28 -3.54
C LEU A 71 20.11 -16.64 -2.07
N LEU A 72 21.00 -17.60 -1.79
CA LEU A 72 21.20 -18.11 -0.43
C LEU A 72 22.65 -18.48 -0.13
N PRO A 73 23.26 -17.92 0.92
CA PRO A 73 24.17 -18.68 1.76
C PRO A 73 23.35 -19.73 2.53
N ALA A 74 23.88 -20.94 2.70
CA ALA A 74 23.27 -21.96 3.55
C ALA A 74 23.04 -21.39 4.96
N ALA A 75 21.80 -21.47 5.45
CA ALA A 75 21.48 -21.12 6.84
C ALA A 75 22.43 -21.89 7.77
N LYS A 76 23.17 -21.18 8.62
CA LYS A 76 23.89 -21.84 9.71
C LYS A 76 22.84 -22.46 10.63
N PRO A 77 22.97 -23.74 11.02
CA PRO A 77 22.08 -24.32 12.00
C PRO A 77 22.29 -23.60 13.34
N THR A 78 21.36 -22.71 13.67
CA THR A 78 21.29 -22.12 15.02
C THR A 78 20.73 -23.21 15.93
N SER A 79 21.58 -23.79 16.77
CA SER A 79 21.16 -24.70 17.83
C SER A 79 20.44 -23.90 18.93
N GLY A 80 19.17 -23.60 18.71
CA GLY A 80 18.27 -23.09 19.74
C GLY A 80 17.85 -24.20 20.72
N PRO A 81 17.49 -23.86 21.96
CA PRO A 81 16.96 -24.83 22.92
C PRO A 81 15.72 -25.52 22.33
N THR A 82 15.57 -26.82 22.61
CA THR A 82 14.38 -27.60 22.25
C THR A 82 13.13 -26.90 22.78
N PRO A 83 12.14 -26.56 21.92
CA PRO A 83 10.92 -25.93 22.40
C PRO A 83 10.24 -26.86 23.40
N LEU A 84 9.90 -26.31 24.57
CA LEU A 84 8.99 -26.98 25.49
C LEU A 84 7.69 -27.29 24.73
N PRO A 85 7.01 -28.41 25.03
CA PRO A 85 5.71 -28.68 24.41
C PRO A 85 4.76 -27.51 24.70
N SER A 86 4.49 -26.71 23.68
CA SER A 86 3.45 -25.69 23.75
C SER A 86 2.12 -26.39 24.01
N PRO A 87 1.27 -25.84 24.89
CA PRO A 87 -0.08 -26.38 25.09
C PRO A 87 -0.78 -26.44 23.72
N THR A 88 -1.38 -27.59 23.40
CA THR A 88 -2.20 -27.74 22.19
C THR A 88 -3.24 -26.61 22.19
N PRO A 89 -3.22 -25.72 21.19
CA PRO A 89 -4.18 -24.62 21.16
C PRO A 89 -5.60 -25.20 21.19
N LEU A 90 -6.49 -24.55 21.95
CA LEU A 90 -7.90 -24.92 21.98
C LEU A 90 -8.44 -24.91 20.54
N PRO A 91 -9.29 -25.89 20.15
CA PRO A 91 -9.90 -25.87 18.83
C PRO A 91 -10.71 -24.59 18.67
N LEU A 92 -10.51 -23.92 17.54
CA LEU A 92 -11.28 -22.73 17.20
C LEU A 92 -12.77 -23.12 16.99
N PRO A 93 -13.73 -22.25 17.33
CA PRO A 93 -15.13 -22.47 16.99
C PRO A 93 -15.31 -22.58 15.47
N ASP A 94 -16.25 -23.40 15.00
CA ASP A 94 -16.52 -23.57 13.56
C ASP A 94 -17.12 -22.30 12.92
N THR A 95 -17.75 -21.43 13.71
CA THR A 95 -18.35 -20.19 13.26
C THR A 95 -18.16 -19.10 14.30
N VAL A 96 -17.75 -17.92 13.84
CA VAL A 96 -17.61 -16.72 14.66
C VAL A 96 -18.21 -15.53 13.94
N GLY A 97 -18.98 -14.72 14.65
CA GLY A 97 -19.49 -13.43 14.18
C GLY A 97 -19.35 -12.39 15.27
N LEU A 98 -18.64 -11.31 14.97
CA LEU A 98 -18.50 -10.13 15.83
C LEU A 98 -19.56 -9.09 15.45
N PRO A 99 -19.97 -8.22 16.39
CA PRO A 99 -20.86 -7.11 16.07
C PRO A 99 -20.29 -6.24 14.94
N ALA A 100 -21.07 -6.05 13.87
CA ALA A 100 -20.68 -5.18 12.78
C ALA A 100 -20.62 -3.73 13.27
N PRO A 101 -19.51 -2.99 13.03
CA PRO A 101 -19.43 -1.58 13.34
C PRO A 101 -20.35 -0.77 12.42
N ALA A 102 -20.63 0.49 12.78
CA ALA A 102 -21.37 1.40 11.90
C ALA A 102 -20.61 1.60 10.58
N TRP A 103 -21.16 1.04 9.50
CA TRP A 103 -20.53 0.99 8.19
C TRP A 103 -20.52 2.36 7.50
N GLU A 104 -19.48 2.59 6.69
CA GLU A 104 -19.28 3.80 5.92
C GLU A 104 -18.68 3.48 4.55
N LYS A 105 -19.22 4.13 3.51
CA LYS A 105 -18.70 4.04 2.14
C LYS A 105 -17.41 4.84 2.05
N GLN A 106 -16.35 4.26 1.54
CA GLN A 106 -15.12 5.02 1.31
C GLN A 106 -15.30 6.14 0.29
N SER A 107 -14.59 7.24 0.50
CA SER A 107 -14.33 8.26 -0.50
C SER A 107 -13.20 7.82 -1.46
N TRP A 108 -12.84 8.70 -2.40
CA TRP A 108 -11.89 8.41 -3.47
C TRP A 108 -10.49 8.05 -2.92
N ASN A 109 -10.01 6.83 -3.24
CA ASN A 109 -8.76 6.27 -2.71
C ASN A 109 -8.63 6.40 -1.17
N ASN A 110 -9.70 6.08 -0.44
CA ASN A 110 -9.74 6.20 1.03
C ASN A 110 -10.03 4.88 1.76
N CYS A 111 -9.74 3.73 1.13
CA CYS A 111 -10.01 2.41 1.71
C CYS A 111 -9.33 2.20 3.07
N GLY A 112 -8.06 2.63 3.24
CA GLY A 112 -7.33 2.55 4.51
C GLY A 112 -8.03 3.33 5.63
N PRO A 113 -8.19 4.66 5.51
CA PRO A 113 -8.91 5.47 6.50
C PRO A 113 -10.35 5.00 6.77
N ALA A 114 -11.11 4.64 5.74
CA ALA A 114 -12.47 4.14 5.92
C ALA A 114 -12.51 2.80 6.67
N THR A 115 -11.62 1.86 6.33
CA THR A 115 -11.53 0.57 7.02
C THR A 115 -11.07 0.73 8.47
N LEU A 116 -10.12 1.63 8.72
CA LEU A 116 -9.67 1.96 10.07
C LEU A 116 -10.80 2.59 10.90
N ALA A 117 -11.63 3.46 10.30
CA ALA A 117 -12.80 4.01 10.99
C ALA A 117 -13.75 2.89 11.45
N LEU A 118 -13.99 1.87 10.62
CA LEU A 118 -14.79 0.69 11.02
C LEU A 118 -14.16 -0.05 12.20
N ALA A 119 -12.85 -0.31 12.14
CA ALA A 119 -12.12 -1.01 13.20
C ALA A 119 -12.14 -0.22 14.52
N LEU A 120 -12.03 1.10 14.47
CA LEU A 120 -12.10 1.97 15.65
C LEU A 120 -13.53 2.04 16.23
N ARG A 121 -14.55 2.13 15.37
CA ARG A 121 -15.96 2.17 15.77
C ARG A 121 -16.42 0.89 16.47
N TYR A 122 -15.82 -0.26 16.15
CA TYR A 122 -16.04 -1.50 16.88
C TYR A 122 -15.78 -1.34 18.39
N TYR A 123 -14.78 -0.54 18.76
CA TYR A 123 -14.46 -0.21 20.15
C TYR A 123 -15.23 0.99 20.70
N GLY A 124 -16.11 1.61 19.94
CA GLY A 124 -16.91 2.77 20.36
C GLY A 124 -16.27 4.13 20.08
N TRP A 125 -15.16 4.18 19.31
CA TRP A 125 -14.62 5.45 18.82
C TRP A 125 -15.64 6.22 17.99
N GLN A 126 -15.65 7.55 18.15
CA GLN A 126 -16.54 8.46 17.45
C GLN A 126 -15.73 9.27 16.44
N GLY A 127 -16.11 9.20 15.16
CA GLY A 127 -15.45 9.89 14.05
C GLY A 127 -15.69 9.16 12.74
N ASP A 128 -14.99 9.57 11.69
CA ASP A 128 -15.14 9.09 10.32
C ASP A 128 -13.81 9.01 9.57
N GLN A 129 -13.87 8.56 8.32
CA GLN A 129 -12.71 8.43 7.47
C GLN A 129 -12.02 9.77 7.16
N ASP A 130 -12.77 10.87 7.14
CA ASP A 130 -12.27 12.19 6.74
C ASP A 130 -11.31 12.72 7.80
N GLY A 131 -11.69 12.61 9.09
CA GLY A 131 -10.80 12.95 10.20
C GLY A 131 -9.55 12.06 10.32
N ILE A 132 -9.57 10.86 9.74
CA ILE A 132 -8.38 10.01 9.60
C ILE A 132 -7.52 10.48 8.43
N SER A 133 -8.12 10.68 7.25
CA SER A 133 -7.40 11.09 6.04
C SER A 133 -6.78 12.47 6.14
N ASP A 134 -7.39 13.42 6.87
CA ASP A 134 -6.83 14.76 7.08
C ASP A 134 -5.43 14.73 7.72
N LEU A 135 -5.14 13.68 8.52
CA LEU A 135 -3.82 13.48 9.11
C LEU A 135 -2.89 12.69 8.21
N LEU A 136 -3.37 11.57 7.67
CA LEU A 136 -2.52 10.59 7.00
C LEU A 136 -2.22 10.96 5.54
N LYS A 137 -3.21 11.52 4.84
CA LYS A 137 -3.13 11.87 3.42
C LYS A 137 -3.78 13.24 3.14
N PRO A 138 -3.12 14.33 3.58
CA PRO A 138 -3.71 15.68 3.56
C PRO A 138 -3.98 16.23 2.14
N ASP A 139 -3.34 15.72 1.10
CA ASP A 139 -3.71 15.99 -0.30
C ASP A 139 -4.71 14.91 -0.79
N PRO A 140 -5.94 15.27 -1.19
CA PRO A 140 -6.93 14.30 -1.70
C PRO A 140 -6.48 13.51 -2.94
N GLY A 141 -5.46 14.01 -3.64
CA GLY A 141 -4.82 13.39 -4.79
C GLY A 141 -3.76 12.34 -4.42
N ASP A 142 -3.25 12.34 -3.18
CA ASP A 142 -2.53 11.17 -2.66
C ASP A 142 -3.51 9.99 -2.59
N LYS A 143 -3.04 8.85 -3.06
CA LYS A 143 -3.86 7.68 -3.30
C LYS A 143 -3.43 6.45 -2.50
N ASN A 144 -2.54 6.63 -1.53
CA ASN A 144 -2.03 5.58 -0.66
C ASN A 144 -2.20 5.96 0.82
N VAL A 145 -2.33 4.97 1.70
CA VAL A 145 -2.08 5.09 3.14
C VAL A 145 -1.50 3.75 3.56
N ASN A 146 -0.27 3.78 4.07
CA ASN A 146 0.46 2.59 4.49
C ASN A 146 -0.05 2.07 5.82
N ILE A 147 0.18 0.79 6.10
CA ILE A 147 -0.32 0.17 7.33
C ILE A 147 0.33 0.78 8.58
N GLU A 148 1.59 1.21 8.48
CA GLU A 148 2.32 1.91 9.53
C GLU A 148 1.67 3.26 9.87
N GLU A 149 1.09 3.93 8.88
CA GLU A 149 0.37 5.19 9.06
C GLU A 149 -0.97 4.97 9.76
N LEU A 150 -1.65 3.86 9.46
CA LEU A 150 -2.84 3.44 10.20
C LEU A 150 -2.49 3.16 11.67
N VAL A 151 -1.40 2.45 11.94
CA VAL A 151 -0.90 2.21 13.31
C VAL A 151 -0.56 3.53 14.00
N TYR A 152 0.12 4.44 13.31
CA TYR A 152 0.46 5.76 13.82
C TYR A 152 -0.80 6.55 14.21
N TYR A 153 -1.85 6.53 13.39
CA TYR A 153 -3.12 7.17 13.72
C TYR A 153 -3.70 6.61 15.02
N VAL A 154 -3.79 5.28 15.16
CA VAL A 154 -4.34 4.65 16.37
C VAL A 154 -3.56 5.09 17.60
N ARG A 155 -2.22 4.97 17.57
CA ARG A 155 -1.35 5.27 18.71
C ARG A 155 -1.34 6.75 19.09
N THR A 156 -1.59 7.66 18.16
CA THR A 156 -1.50 9.12 18.41
C THR A 156 -2.85 9.82 18.55
N ARG A 157 -3.93 9.27 17.99
CA ARG A 157 -5.27 9.89 17.95
C ARG A 157 -6.34 9.10 18.69
N ALA A 158 -6.11 7.81 18.93
CA ALA A 158 -7.00 6.95 19.70
C ALA A 158 -6.25 6.29 20.86
N GLY A 159 -5.49 7.05 21.67
CA GLY A 159 -4.49 6.53 22.62
C GLY A 159 -4.97 5.62 23.78
N TRP A 160 -6.25 5.29 23.84
CA TRP A 160 -6.80 4.22 24.69
C TRP A 160 -6.88 2.86 23.96
N LEU A 161 -6.61 2.89 22.67
CA LEU A 161 -6.38 1.76 21.78
C LEU A 161 -4.90 1.73 21.39
N ASN A 162 -4.43 0.55 21.00
CA ASN A 162 -3.18 0.33 20.29
C ASN A 162 -3.49 -0.46 19.01
N ALA A 163 -2.52 -0.47 18.10
CA ALA A 163 -2.56 -1.32 16.92
C ALA A 163 -1.20 -1.98 16.72
N GLU A 164 -1.25 -3.24 16.29
CA GLU A 164 -0.07 -4.02 15.89
C GLU A 164 -0.38 -4.68 14.56
N TYR A 165 0.64 -4.80 13.71
CA TYR A 165 0.55 -5.50 12.44
C TYR A 165 1.69 -6.50 12.29
N ARG A 166 1.46 -7.57 11.52
CA ARG A 166 2.47 -8.57 11.16
C ARG A 166 2.22 -9.03 9.72
N VAL A 167 3.16 -9.76 9.16
CA VAL A 167 3.12 -10.29 7.79
C VAL A 167 3.22 -11.81 7.77
N GLY A 168 3.01 -12.43 6.61
CA GLY A 168 3.16 -13.86 6.42
C GLY A 168 2.10 -14.71 7.14
N ALA A 169 1.00 -14.09 7.59
CA ALA A 169 -0.02 -14.79 8.37
C ALA A 169 -0.83 -15.78 7.53
N GLU A 170 -1.35 -16.81 8.19
CA GLU A 170 -2.27 -17.78 7.59
C GLU A 170 -3.72 -17.46 7.97
N LEU A 171 -4.68 -18.06 7.26
CA LEU A 171 -6.11 -17.89 7.55
C LEU A 171 -6.45 -18.23 9.01
N ASP A 172 -5.80 -19.25 9.59
CA ASP A 172 -6.00 -19.63 10.99
C ASP A 172 -5.53 -18.56 11.98
N THR A 173 -4.56 -17.72 11.59
CA THR A 173 -4.17 -16.56 12.39
C THR A 173 -5.30 -15.54 12.44
N LEU A 174 -5.93 -15.25 11.29
CA LEU A 174 -7.08 -14.34 11.21
C LEU A 174 -8.25 -14.89 12.04
N LYS A 175 -8.57 -16.18 11.91
CA LYS A 175 -9.63 -16.84 12.68
C LYS A 175 -9.37 -16.79 14.19
N ARG A 176 -8.12 -16.95 14.62
CA ARG A 176 -7.74 -16.90 16.04
C ARG A 176 -8.05 -15.54 16.67
N PHE A 177 -7.74 -14.45 15.98
CA PHE A 177 -8.09 -13.11 16.43
C PHE A 177 -9.61 -12.88 16.46
N LEU A 178 -10.31 -13.31 15.40
CA LEU A 178 -11.77 -13.21 15.34
C LEU A 178 -12.43 -13.98 16.48
N ALA A 179 -12.01 -15.22 16.74
CA ALA A 179 -12.51 -16.05 17.83
C ALA A 179 -12.24 -15.46 19.22
N ALA A 180 -11.18 -14.66 19.36
CA ALA A 180 -10.85 -13.93 20.57
C ALA A 180 -11.58 -12.57 20.69
N GLY A 181 -12.41 -12.20 19.72
CA GLY A 181 -13.21 -10.97 19.76
C GLY A 181 -12.54 -9.76 19.13
N TYR A 182 -11.47 -9.95 18.35
CA TYR A 182 -10.72 -8.89 17.68
C TYR A 182 -11.00 -8.90 16.17
N PRO A 183 -11.68 -7.88 15.63
CA PRO A 183 -11.75 -7.67 14.19
C PRO A 183 -10.35 -7.49 13.61
N VAL A 184 -10.13 -7.98 12.40
CA VAL A 184 -8.80 -7.97 11.75
C VAL A 184 -8.87 -7.15 10.49
N VAL A 185 -8.01 -6.15 10.36
CA VAL A 185 -7.81 -5.40 9.11
C VAL A 185 -6.79 -6.17 8.27
N ILE A 186 -7.06 -6.40 6.99
CA ILE A 186 -6.08 -6.92 6.03
C ILE A 186 -6.01 -6.00 4.82
N GLU A 187 -4.88 -6.05 4.11
CA GLU A 187 -4.74 -5.43 2.80
C GLU A 187 -4.75 -6.52 1.72
N LYS A 188 -5.60 -6.37 0.71
CA LYS A 188 -5.73 -7.35 -0.37
C LYS A 188 -5.87 -6.65 -1.72
N SER A 189 -5.71 -7.41 -2.80
CA SER A 189 -6.02 -6.88 -4.13
C SER A 189 -7.53 -6.74 -4.37
N LEU A 190 -7.86 -5.77 -5.21
CA LEU A 190 -9.18 -5.46 -5.73
C LEU A 190 -9.06 -5.23 -7.23
N GLU A 191 -10.01 -5.77 -8.00
CA GLU A 191 -10.13 -5.48 -9.43
C GLU A 191 -11.11 -4.33 -9.63
N LEU A 192 -10.62 -3.17 -10.07
CA LEU A 192 -11.45 -2.01 -10.35
C LEU A 192 -12.09 -2.13 -11.74
N PRO A 193 -13.35 -1.72 -11.90
CA PRO A 193 -13.99 -1.74 -13.20
C PRO A 193 -13.34 -0.70 -14.15
N PRO A 194 -13.36 -0.90 -15.48
CA PRO A 194 -12.67 -0.03 -16.46
C PRO A 194 -13.01 1.46 -16.40
N ASN A 195 -14.20 1.79 -15.88
CA ASN A 195 -14.71 3.14 -15.71
C ASN A 195 -14.23 3.83 -14.43
N GLU A 196 -13.51 3.14 -13.53
CA GLU A 196 -13.05 3.69 -12.25
C GLU A 196 -11.52 3.69 -12.16
N GLY A 197 -10.94 4.89 -12.10
CA GLY A 197 -9.49 5.05 -11.89
C GLY A 197 -8.61 4.43 -12.97
N GLY A 198 -9.16 4.14 -14.16
CA GLY A 198 -8.48 3.44 -15.26
C GLY A 198 -8.64 1.91 -15.24
N GLY A 199 -9.42 1.35 -14.29
CA GLY A 199 -9.67 -0.10 -14.14
C GLY A 199 -8.44 -0.91 -13.75
N GLY A 200 -8.61 -2.21 -13.49
CA GLY A 200 -7.49 -3.10 -13.18
C GLY A 200 -7.22 -3.26 -11.68
N TRP A 201 -6.15 -4.01 -11.40
CA TRP A 201 -5.64 -4.29 -10.06
C TRP A 201 -5.37 -3.01 -9.24
N ALA A 202 -5.80 -3.01 -7.98
CA ALA A 202 -5.52 -2.00 -6.96
C ALA A 202 -5.42 -2.64 -5.57
N ALA A 203 -4.76 -1.94 -4.64
CA ALA A 203 -4.81 -2.31 -3.22
C ALA A 203 -6.13 -1.91 -2.58
N HIS A 204 -6.56 -2.69 -1.59
CA HIS A 204 -7.79 -2.44 -0.87
C HIS A 204 -7.74 -3.03 0.55
N TYR A 205 -7.95 -2.17 1.54
CA TYR A 205 -8.15 -2.61 2.91
C TYR A 205 -9.56 -3.14 3.12
N VAL A 206 -9.69 -4.16 3.97
CA VAL A 206 -10.98 -4.68 4.42
C VAL A 206 -10.91 -5.09 5.89
N LEU A 207 -12.03 -4.95 6.61
CA LEU A 207 -12.16 -5.41 7.99
C LEU A 207 -12.87 -6.76 8.04
N LEU A 208 -12.24 -7.76 8.63
CA LEU A 208 -12.84 -9.06 8.93
C LEU A 208 -13.57 -8.98 10.27
N THR A 209 -14.80 -9.49 10.30
CA THR A 209 -15.67 -9.49 11.49
C THR A 209 -16.24 -10.86 11.81
N GLY A 210 -15.92 -11.89 11.04
CA GLY A 210 -16.37 -13.25 11.31
C GLY A 210 -15.86 -14.25 10.30
N TYR A 211 -16.14 -15.52 10.55
CA TYR A 211 -15.88 -16.63 9.65
C TYR A 211 -16.86 -17.77 9.88
N ASP A 212 -17.04 -18.61 8.85
CA ASP A 212 -17.86 -19.82 8.89
C ASP A 212 -17.12 -20.93 8.14
N ASP A 213 -16.62 -21.92 8.88
CA ASP A 213 -15.90 -23.06 8.33
C ASP A 213 -16.81 -24.04 7.58
N GLY A 214 -18.10 -24.09 7.89
CA GLY A 214 -19.08 -24.87 7.13
C GLY A 214 -19.29 -24.30 5.72
N ARG A 215 -19.18 -22.98 5.59
CA ARG A 215 -19.32 -22.25 4.32
C ARG A 215 -17.99 -21.88 3.66
N GLN A 216 -16.87 -22.07 4.37
CA GLN A 216 -15.52 -21.72 3.92
C GLN A 216 -15.38 -20.24 3.54
N GLU A 217 -15.93 -19.34 4.37
CA GLU A 217 -15.95 -17.90 4.10
C GLU A 217 -15.64 -17.05 5.33
N PHE A 218 -15.02 -15.89 5.12
CA PHE A 218 -14.97 -14.80 6.09
C PHE A 218 -16.16 -13.85 5.87
N VAL A 219 -16.61 -13.21 6.94
CA VAL A 219 -17.54 -12.06 6.89
C VAL A 219 -16.72 -10.77 6.93
N THR A 220 -16.88 -9.96 5.89
CA THR A 220 -16.06 -8.78 5.67
C THR A 220 -16.89 -7.49 5.66
N GLN A 221 -16.34 -6.42 6.22
CA GLN A 221 -16.88 -5.07 6.11
C GLN A 221 -16.06 -4.34 5.04
N ASP A 222 -16.55 -4.38 3.80
CA ASP A 222 -15.85 -3.82 2.64
C ASP A 222 -16.37 -2.40 2.38
N THR A 223 -15.51 -1.40 2.54
CA THR A 223 -15.90 0.02 2.36
C THR A 223 -16.16 0.39 0.90
N TYR A 224 -15.75 -0.46 -0.05
CA TYR A 224 -16.03 -0.33 -1.46
C TYR A 224 -17.28 -1.12 -1.89
N HIS A 225 -17.46 -2.35 -1.43
CA HIS A 225 -18.59 -3.18 -1.89
C HIS A 225 -19.84 -3.12 -0.98
N GLY A 226 -19.66 -3.00 0.33
CA GLY A 226 -20.77 -3.01 1.30
C GLY A 226 -20.45 -3.74 2.61
N PRO A 227 -21.33 -3.62 3.61
CA PRO A 227 -21.19 -4.33 4.89
C PRO A 227 -21.50 -5.82 4.75
N ASP A 228 -21.03 -6.60 5.73
CA ASP A 228 -21.37 -8.02 5.93
C ASP A 228 -21.21 -8.89 4.67
N LEU A 229 -20.21 -8.59 3.85
CA LEU A 229 -19.96 -9.28 2.59
C LEU A 229 -19.23 -10.61 2.86
N PRO A 230 -19.83 -11.77 2.52
CA PRO A 230 -19.13 -13.04 2.60
C PRO A 230 -18.05 -13.13 1.51
N VAL A 231 -16.85 -13.59 1.88
CA VAL A 231 -15.72 -13.80 0.98
C VAL A 231 -15.16 -15.20 1.22
N ALA A 232 -15.12 -16.03 0.18
CA ALA A 232 -14.58 -17.37 0.28
C ALA A 232 -13.10 -17.34 0.72
N TYR A 233 -12.68 -18.30 1.54
CA TYR A 233 -11.30 -18.42 2.03
C TYR A 233 -10.27 -18.42 0.89
N ALA A 234 -10.54 -19.17 -0.17
CA ALA A 234 -9.66 -19.25 -1.33
C ALA A 234 -9.54 -17.90 -2.07
N ASP A 235 -10.65 -17.17 -2.21
CA ASP A 235 -10.66 -15.86 -2.87
C ASP A 235 -9.94 -14.79 -2.03
N LEU A 236 -10.10 -14.85 -0.71
CA LEU A 236 -9.39 -13.96 0.22
C LEU A 236 -7.89 -14.24 0.16
N GLU A 237 -7.48 -15.50 0.30
CA GLU A 237 -6.07 -15.92 0.29
C GLU A 237 -5.37 -15.49 -1.02
N ALA A 238 -6.00 -15.76 -2.17
CA ALA A 238 -5.43 -15.41 -3.48
C ALA A 238 -5.22 -13.90 -3.66
N ARG A 239 -6.05 -13.06 -3.02
CA ARG A 239 -5.94 -11.60 -3.11
C ARG A 239 -5.04 -10.99 -2.04
N TRP A 240 -5.00 -11.62 -0.87
CA TRP A 240 -4.21 -11.22 0.29
C TRP A 240 -2.71 -11.50 0.09
N HIS A 241 -2.39 -12.57 -0.64
CA HIS A 241 -1.03 -12.96 -1.00
C HIS A 241 -0.21 -11.81 -1.63
N ALA A 242 -0.85 -10.95 -2.43
CA ALA A 242 -0.19 -9.81 -3.07
C ALA A 242 0.39 -8.76 -2.11
N PHE A 243 0.02 -8.83 -0.82
CA PHE A 243 0.44 -7.90 0.24
C PHE A 243 1.17 -8.63 1.38
N ASN A 244 1.91 -9.69 1.04
CA ASN A 244 2.71 -10.49 2.00
C ASN A 244 1.89 -10.95 3.21
N HIS A 245 0.60 -11.26 2.98
CA HIS A 245 -0.34 -11.68 4.02
C HIS A 245 -0.34 -10.78 5.25
N VAL A 246 -0.32 -9.46 5.01
CA VAL A 246 -0.31 -8.46 6.08
C VAL A 246 -1.65 -8.40 6.80
N TYR A 247 -1.61 -8.35 8.14
CA TYR A 247 -2.80 -8.09 8.95
C TYR A 247 -2.48 -7.07 10.04
N LEU A 248 -3.50 -6.32 10.46
CA LEU A 248 -3.47 -5.38 11.55
C LEU A 248 -4.62 -5.65 12.51
N VAL A 249 -4.32 -5.59 13.80
CA VAL A 249 -5.31 -5.69 14.87
C VAL A 249 -5.30 -4.41 15.70
N VAL A 250 -6.47 -3.81 15.86
CA VAL A 250 -6.70 -2.71 16.80
C VAL A 250 -7.27 -3.30 18.09
N PHE A 251 -6.83 -2.82 19.26
CA PHE A 251 -7.25 -3.36 20.54
C PHE A 251 -7.09 -2.35 21.68
N PRO A 252 -7.86 -2.45 22.79
CA PRO A 252 -7.64 -1.65 23.99
C PRO A 252 -6.27 -1.90 24.61
N VAL A 253 -5.57 -0.84 25.02
CA VAL A 253 -4.17 -0.93 25.53
C VAL A 253 -4.00 -1.94 26.67
N GLU A 254 -5.03 -2.11 27.51
CA GLU A 254 -5.06 -3.06 28.62
C GLU A 254 -5.08 -4.53 28.18
N ARG A 255 -5.41 -4.81 26.91
CA ARG A 255 -5.44 -6.15 26.31
C ARG A 255 -4.15 -6.51 25.56
N ALA A 256 -3.10 -5.69 25.62
CA ALA A 256 -1.84 -5.94 24.90
C ALA A 256 -1.23 -7.33 25.20
N GLY A 257 -1.31 -7.80 26.45
CA GLY A 257 -0.81 -9.12 26.83
C GLY A 257 -1.56 -10.28 26.16
N GLU A 258 -2.86 -10.12 25.89
CA GLU A 258 -3.66 -11.11 25.17
C GLU A 258 -3.33 -11.11 23.68
N ILE A 259 -3.14 -9.93 23.08
CA ILE A 259 -2.70 -9.82 21.69
C ILE A 259 -1.35 -10.51 21.50
N ALA A 260 -0.39 -10.26 22.39
CA ALA A 260 0.90 -10.94 22.35
C ALA A 260 0.74 -12.47 22.49
N ALA A 261 -0.16 -12.94 23.35
CA ALA A 261 -0.44 -14.38 23.49
C ALA A 261 -1.09 -14.99 22.24
N LEU A 262 -1.96 -14.25 21.53
CA LEU A 262 -2.58 -14.69 20.28
C LEU A 262 -1.58 -14.74 19.11
N MET A 263 -0.62 -13.82 19.09
CA MET A 263 0.51 -13.82 18.15
C MET A 263 1.55 -14.90 18.48
N GLY A 264 1.66 -15.31 19.75
CA GLY A 264 2.67 -16.26 20.20
C GLY A 264 4.08 -15.71 19.99
N ASP A 265 5.00 -16.54 19.49
CA ASP A 265 6.38 -16.10 19.21
C ASP A 265 6.45 -14.99 18.15
N GLU A 266 5.46 -14.91 17.26
CA GLU A 266 5.37 -13.87 16.23
C GLU A 266 4.91 -12.52 16.78
N ALA A 267 4.67 -12.42 18.09
CA ALA A 267 4.64 -11.15 18.79
C ALA A 267 6.00 -10.45 18.72
N ASP A 268 7.10 -11.20 18.57
CA ASP A 268 8.39 -10.65 18.19
C ASP A 268 8.42 -10.40 16.67
N GLU A 269 8.73 -9.17 16.27
CA GLU A 269 8.73 -8.76 14.88
C GLU A 269 9.82 -9.49 14.07
N GLU A 270 10.99 -9.73 14.65
CA GLU A 270 12.08 -10.42 13.96
C GLU A 270 11.70 -11.89 13.71
N ILE A 271 11.08 -12.56 14.69
CA ILE A 271 10.57 -13.93 14.52
C ILE A 271 9.48 -13.98 13.44
N ASN A 272 8.55 -13.02 13.43
CA ASN A 272 7.52 -12.96 12.38
C ASN A 272 8.14 -12.76 10.99
N ARG A 273 9.11 -11.86 10.86
CA ARG A 273 9.79 -11.57 9.59
C ARG A 273 10.65 -12.73 9.10
N GLU A 274 11.30 -13.47 10.01
CA GLU A 274 12.03 -14.69 9.66
C GLU A 274 11.06 -15.76 9.12
N ARG A 275 9.91 -15.95 9.76
CA ARG A 275 8.88 -16.89 9.27
C ARG A 275 8.29 -16.47 7.93
N ALA A 276 7.98 -15.19 7.75
CA ALA A 276 7.50 -14.65 6.48
C ALA A 276 8.55 -14.79 5.36
N LEU A 277 9.84 -14.62 5.69
CA LEU A 277 10.94 -14.87 4.77
C LEU A 277 10.98 -16.34 4.33
N GLU A 278 10.94 -17.29 5.27
CA GLU A 278 10.96 -18.72 4.94
C GLU A 278 9.72 -19.14 4.14
N ARG A 279 8.54 -18.60 4.47
CA ARG A 279 7.32 -18.81 3.71
C ARG A 279 7.46 -18.33 2.27
N SER A 280 7.86 -17.07 2.07
CA SER A 280 8.02 -16.50 0.73
C SER A 280 9.08 -17.25 -0.11
N ARG A 281 10.13 -17.79 0.53
CA ARG A 281 11.08 -18.72 -0.13
C ARG A 281 10.40 -20.01 -0.59
N ALA A 282 9.57 -20.62 0.25
CA ALA A 282 8.84 -21.83 -0.10
C ALA A 282 7.82 -21.58 -1.23
N GLU A 283 7.15 -20.43 -1.22
CA GLU A 283 6.20 -20.01 -2.28
C GLU A 283 6.91 -19.86 -3.63
N VAL A 284 8.05 -19.15 -3.67
CA VAL A 284 8.88 -19.04 -4.88
C VAL A 284 9.39 -20.39 -5.35
N ALA A 285 9.74 -21.30 -4.44
CA ALA A 285 10.17 -22.65 -4.80
C ALA A 285 9.04 -23.52 -5.38
N ALA A 286 7.81 -23.32 -4.90
CA ALA A 286 6.63 -24.03 -5.38
C ALA A 286 6.12 -23.48 -6.72
N GLY A 287 6.20 -22.16 -6.92
CA GLY A 287 5.71 -21.44 -8.11
C GLY A 287 6.65 -20.32 -8.52
N PRO A 288 7.76 -20.61 -9.23
CA PRO A 288 8.74 -19.59 -9.62
C PRO A 288 8.22 -18.57 -10.65
N GLU A 289 7.05 -18.79 -11.22
CA GLU A 289 6.33 -17.87 -12.10
C GLU A 289 5.44 -16.85 -11.36
N ASP A 290 5.32 -16.95 -10.03
CA ASP A 290 4.50 -16.04 -9.23
C ASP A 290 5.25 -14.74 -8.91
N ALA A 291 4.86 -13.66 -9.60
CA ALA A 291 5.43 -12.33 -9.41
C ALA A 291 5.23 -11.80 -7.97
N PHE A 292 4.11 -12.12 -7.32
CA PHE A 292 3.84 -11.65 -5.95
C PHE A 292 4.68 -12.41 -4.92
N ALA A 293 4.88 -13.71 -5.10
CA ALA A 293 5.77 -14.49 -4.24
C ALA A 293 7.22 -13.95 -4.28
N TRP A 294 7.73 -13.65 -5.48
CA TRP A 294 9.03 -13.00 -5.65
C TRP A 294 9.09 -11.62 -5.00
N PHE A 295 8.02 -10.84 -5.11
CA PHE A 295 7.95 -9.53 -4.46
C PHE A 295 7.95 -9.65 -2.93
N ASN A 296 7.16 -10.56 -2.37
CA ASN A 296 7.10 -10.82 -0.93
C ASN A 296 8.47 -11.27 -0.41
N LEU A 297 9.18 -12.13 -1.15
CA LEU A 297 10.55 -12.51 -0.84
C LEU A 297 11.47 -11.27 -0.79
N GLY A 298 11.40 -10.40 -1.80
CA GLY A 298 12.14 -9.13 -1.82
C GLY A 298 11.82 -8.22 -0.63
N THR A 299 10.55 -8.15 -0.23
CA THR A 299 10.09 -7.34 0.91
C THR A 299 10.61 -7.87 2.23
N ASN A 300 10.55 -9.18 2.47
CA ASN A 300 11.12 -9.77 3.67
C ASN A 300 12.66 -9.66 3.70
N LEU A 301 13.34 -9.79 2.55
CA LEU A 301 14.79 -9.57 2.45
C LEU A 301 15.20 -8.12 2.72
N THR A 302 14.38 -7.16 2.29
CA THR A 302 14.60 -5.72 2.53
C THR A 302 14.53 -5.38 4.01
N HIS A 303 13.61 -6.02 4.77
CA HIS A 303 13.54 -5.90 6.24
C HIS A 303 14.88 -6.24 6.89
N PHE A 304 15.51 -7.34 6.46
CA PHE A 304 16.82 -7.78 6.97
C PHE A 304 18.02 -7.08 6.31
N GLU A 305 17.80 -5.98 5.59
CA GLU A 305 18.83 -5.22 4.88
C GLU A 305 19.66 -6.07 3.88
N ARG A 306 19.12 -7.20 3.42
CA ARG A 306 19.74 -8.09 2.43
C ARG A 306 19.51 -7.54 1.03
N TYR A 307 19.90 -6.29 0.80
CA TYR A 307 19.49 -5.50 -0.36
C TYR A 307 19.90 -6.10 -1.69
N GLY A 308 21.02 -6.83 -1.76
CA GLY A 308 21.42 -7.52 -2.98
C GLY A 308 20.53 -8.68 -3.37
N GLU A 309 20.10 -9.49 -2.40
CA GLU A 309 19.15 -10.56 -2.64
C GLU A 309 17.75 -9.99 -2.90
N ALA A 310 17.36 -8.95 -2.14
CA ALA A 310 16.10 -8.26 -2.32
C ALA A 310 15.98 -7.68 -3.75
N ALA A 311 17.04 -7.04 -4.24
CA ALA A 311 17.08 -6.48 -5.59
C ALA A 311 16.88 -7.57 -6.67
N GLN A 312 17.49 -8.75 -6.50
CA GLN A 312 17.30 -9.87 -7.43
C GLN A 312 15.87 -10.43 -7.38
N ALA A 313 15.27 -10.52 -6.18
CA ALA A 313 13.89 -10.95 -6.03
C ALA A 313 12.90 -9.93 -6.65
N TYR A 314 13.16 -8.64 -6.50
CA TYR A 314 12.38 -7.59 -7.16
C TYR A 314 12.58 -7.55 -8.68
N ASP A 315 13.78 -7.79 -9.18
CA ASP A 315 14.04 -7.93 -10.62
C ASP A 315 13.20 -9.08 -11.19
N ALA A 316 13.15 -10.23 -10.50
CA ALA A 316 12.32 -11.37 -10.87
C ALA A 316 10.83 -11.02 -10.88
N ALA A 317 10.32 -10.39 -9.81
CA ALA A 317 8.93 -9.97 -9.70
C ALA A 317 8.52 -9.01 -10.84
N LEU A 318 9.32 -7.96 -11.08
CA LEU A 318 9.07 -6.99 -12.15
C LEU A 318 9.23 -7.60 -13.54
N GLY A 319 10.13 -8.56 -13.72
CA GLY A 319 10.32 -9.31 -14.97
C GLY A 319 9.16 -10.26 -15.29
N LEU A 320 8.52 -10.84 -14.27
CA LEU A 320 7.31 -11.66 -14.42
C LEU A 320 6.04 -10.83 -14.67
N GLY A 321 6.10 -9.53 -14.35
CA GLY A 321 5.04 -8.57 -14.64
C GLY A 321 4.15 -8.30 -13.43
N LEU A 322 4.49 -7.27 -12.67
CA LEU A 322 3.62 -6.74 -11.62
C LEU A 322 2.62 -5.73 -12.18
N PRO A 323 1.40 -5.64 -11.62
CA PRO A 323 0.45 -4.61 -12.01
C PRO A 323 1.04 -3.21 -11.89
N TRP A 324 0.76 -2.30 -12.83
CA TRP A 324 1.35 -0.95 -12.79
C TRP A 324 1.09 -0.14 -11.51
N ARG A 325 0.00 -0.43 -10.78
CA ARG A 325 -0.30 0.27 -9.51
C ARG A 325 0.52 -0.26 -8.33
N PHE A 326 1.28 -1.33 -8.52
CA PHE A 326 1.86 -2.06 -7.41
C PHE A 326 2.82 -1.19 -6.57
N THR A 327 3.70 -0.41 -7.23
CA THR A 327 4.60 0.54 -6.56
C THR A 327 3.96 1.85 -6.10
N ARG A 328 2.64 2.03 -6.27
CA ARG A 328 1.90 3.05 -5.51
C ARG A 328 1.78 2.64 -4.03
N TYR A 329 1.69 1.35 -3.74
CA TYR A 329 1.43 0.85 -2.37
C TYR A 329 2.64 0.17 -1.74
N GLN A 330 3.65 -0.20 -2.53
CA GLN A 330 4.76 -1.05 -2.10
C GLN A 330 6.11 -0.48 -2.56
N PHE A 331 6.92 -0.03 -1.61
CA PHE A 331 8.11 0.80 -1.89
C PHE A 331 9.46 0.06 -1.76
N GLY A 332 9.44 -1.19 -1.34
CA GLY A 332 10.64 -2.01 -1.12
C GLY A 332 11.66 -2.01 -2.26
N PRO A 333 11.26 -2.07 -3.56
CA PRO A 333 12.21 -1.99 -4.67
C PRO A 333 13.05 -0.72 -4.66
N TYR A 334 12.47 0.44 -4.29
CA TYR A 334 13.22 1.69 -4.23
C TYR A 334 14.34 1.61 -3.19
N ILE A 335 14.03 1.07 -2.01
CA ILE A 335 14.96 0.90 -0.89
C ILE A 335 16.09 -0.04 -1.30
N ALA A 336 15.76 -1.22 -1.84
CA ALA A 336 16.75 -2.22 -2.22
C ALA A 336 17.67 -1.73 -3.35
N TYR A 337 17.12 -1.15 -4.41
CA TYR A 337 17.93 -0.64 -5.53
C TYR A 337 18.80 0.53 -5.11
N PHE A 338 18.29 1.46 -4.29
CA PHE A 338 19.09 2.58 -3.79
C PHE A 338 20.31 2.11 -2.99
N ASN A 339 20.12 1.16 -2.06
CA ASN A 339 21.21 0.63 -1.25
C ASN A 339 22.23 -0.18 -2.08
N GLN A 340 21.81 -0.76 -3.20
CA GLN A 340 22.70 -1.44 -4.15
C GLN A 340 23.38 -0.50 -5.15
N GLY A 341 23.15 0.81 -5.05
CA GLY A 341 23.72 1.79 -5.97
C GLY A 341 23.08 1.80 -7.36
N ARG A 342 21.95 1.11 -7.55
CA ARG A 342 21.18 1.05 -8.79
C ARG A 342 20.28 2.29 -8.91
N PHE A 343 20.88 3.47 -8.89
CA PHE A 343 20.15 4.74 -8.81
C PHE A 343 19.31 5.01 -10.06
N GLU A 344 19.79 4.64 -11.25
CA GLU A 344 19.02 4.77 -12.49
C GLU A 344 17.74 3.92 -12.43
N ASP A 345 17.80 2.69 -11.91
CA ASP A 345 16.62 1.83 -11.78
C ASP A 345 15.58 2.42 -10.80
N VAL A 346 16.03 3.10 -9.73
CA VAL A 346 15.13 3.85 -8.84
C VAL A 346 14.47 5.02 -9.58
N VAL A 347 15.24 5.80 -10.35
CA VAL A 347 14.72 6.94 -11.11
C VAL A 347 13.68 6.47 -12.14
N ASP A 348 13.94 5.39 -12.86
CA ASP A 348 13.05 4.86 -13.88
C ASP A 348 11.76 4.32 -13.27
N LEU A 349 11.85 3.49 -12.24
CA LEU A 349 10.67 2.91 -11.57
C LEU A 349 9.81 3.99 -10.89
N ALA A 350 10.44 4.96 -10.21
CA ALA A 350 9.74 6.06 -9.58
C ALA A 350 9.12 6.99 -10.63
N THR A 351 9.79 7.24 -11.76
CA THR A 351 9.22 8.04 -12.86
C THR A 351 8.01 7.37 -13.50
N SER A 352 8.07 6.04 -13.70
CA SER A 352 6.92 5.26 -14.16
C SER A 352 5.74 5.34 -13.17
N THR A 353 6.02 5.28 -11.87
CA THR A 353 5.00 5.40 -10.82
C THR A 353 4.36 6.80 -10.82
N LEU A 354 5.19 7.84 -10.89
CA LEU A 354 4.75 9.25 -10.88
C LEU A 354 4.04 9.66 -12.17
N TYR A 355 4.22 8.94 -13.28
CA TYR A 355 3.48 9.18 -14.51
C TYR A 355 1.95 9.02 -14.31
N ARG A 356 1.52 8.12 -13.42
CA ARG A 356 0.09 7.83 -13.16
C ARG A 356 -0.36 8.14 -11.73
N THR A 357 0.59 8.16 -10.80
CA THR A 357 0.39 8.52 -9.40
C THR A 357 1.26 9.73 -9.10
N SER A 358 0.98 10.85 -9.78
CA SER A 358 1.85 12.02 -9.73
C SER A 358 2.05 12.56 -8.31
N LYS A 359 1.07 12.32 -7.44
CA LYS A 359 0.99 12.75 -6.05
C LYS A 359 1.56 11.76 -5.03
N SER A 360 2.29 10.71 -5.41
CA SER A 360 2.99 9.87 -4.42
C SER A 360 4.22 10.59 -3.88
N GLU A 361 4.20 10.94 -2.59
CA GLU A 361 5.34 11.50 -1.89
C GLU A 361 6.50 10.52 -1.76
N GLU A 362 6.24 9.22 -1.60
CA GLU A 362 7.28 8.20 -1.41
C GLU A 362 8.08 8.02 -2.70
N ALA A 363 7.39 7.93 -3.85
CA ALA A 363 8.07 7.84 -5.15
C ALA A 363 8.91 9.10 -5.44
N ARG A 364 8.44 10.29 -5.03
CA ARG A 364 9.23 11.53 -5.12
C ARG A 364 10.44 11.51 -4.20
N LEU A 365 10.27 11.09 -2.95
CA LEU A 365 11.37 10.97 -2.00
C LEU A 365 12.48 10.06 -2.54
N TRP A 366 12.12 8.85 -2.99
CA TRP A 366 13.10 7.89 -3.50
C TRP A 366 13.76 8.33 -4.79
N ARG A 367 13.00 8.93 -5.73
CA ARG A 367 13.58 9.52 -6.95
C ARG A 367 14.53 10.67 -6.61
N GLY A 368 14.18 11.52 -5.66
CA GLY A 368 14.99 12.63 -5.20
C GLY A 368 16.32 12.15 -4.62
N TRP A 369 16.30 11.13 -3.76
CA TRP A 369 17.53 10.53 -3.24
C TRP A 369 18.39 9.93 -4.35
N ALA A 370 17.80 9.19 -5.29
CA ALA A 370 18.53 8.62 -6.41
C ALA A 370 19.16 9.69 -7.31
N ARG A 371 18.42 10.76 -7.64
CA ARG A 371 18.93 11.92 -8.40
C ARG A 371 20.08 12.61 -7.68
N TYR A 372 19.98 12.78 -6.36
CA TYR A 372 21.07 13.32 -5.55
C TYR A 372 22.34 12.48 -5.68
N ARG A 373 22.22 11.15 -5.59
CA ARG A 373 23.37 10.22 -5.74
C ARG A 373 23.96 10.21 -7.15
N LEU A 374 23.16 10.52 -8.17
CA LEU A 374 23.57 10.71 -9.55
C LEU A 374 24.14 12.12 -9.85
N GLY A 375 24.14 13.02 -8.87
CA GLY A 375 24.63 14.40 -9.02
C GLY A 375 23.62 15.38 -9.61
N ASP A 376 22.38 14.98 -9.86
CA ASP A 376 21.28 15.89 -10.22
C ASP A 376 20.70 16.55 -8.97
N LEU A 377 21.46 17.50 -8.43
CA LEU A 377 21.09 18.23 -7.21
C LEU A 377 19.78 19.00 -7.38
N ARG A 378 19.56 19.59 -8.55
CA ARG A 378 18.37 20.39 -8.82
C ARG A 378 17.13 19.51 -8.86
N GLY A 379 17.17 18.42 -9.64
CA GLY A 379 16.04 17.48 -9.73
C GLY A 379 15.73 16.82 -8.39
N ALA A 380 16.74 16.57 -7.55
CA ALA A 380 16.55 16.06 -6.19
C ALA A 380 15.77 17.05 -5.30
N LEU A 381 16.21 18.32 -5.26
CA LEU A 381 15.53 19.36 -4.50
C LEU A 381 14.10 19.60 -4.98
N ASP A 382 13.87 19.57 -6.29
CA ASP A 382 12.54 19.71 -6.88
C ASP A 382 11.62 18.55 -6.44
N ASP A 383 12.11 17.31 -6.42
CA ASP A 383 11.35 16.14 -5.97
C ASP A 383 10.99 16.20 -4.47
N PHE A 384 11.96 16.53 -3.61
CA PHE A 384 11.69 16.62 -2.17
C PHE A 384 10.73 17.77 -1.83
N GLN A 385 10.85 18.90 -2.53
CA GLN A 385 9.92 20.02 -2.37
C GLN A 385 8.52 19.62 -2.82
N ALA A 386 8.38 18.93 -3.95
CA ALA A 386 7.09 18.44 -4.43
C ALA A 386 6.48 17.41 -3.46
N ALA A 387 7.28 16.53 -2.83
CA ALA A 387 6.78 15.62 -1.79
C ALA A 387 6.15 16.40 -0.62
N LEU A 388 6.79 17.48 -0.15
CA LEU A 388 6.24 18.35 0.90
C LEU A 388 5.04 19.20 0.47
N GLU A 389 4.89 19.49 -0.82
CA GLU A 389 3.68 20.15 -1.34
C GLU A 389 2.45 19.24 -1.26
N VAL A 390 2.64 17.92 -1.34
CA VAL A 390 1.57 16.93 -1.15
C VAL A 390 1.32 16.68 0.33
N ASN A 391 2.40 16.42 1.08
CA ASN A 391 2.31 16.16 2.49
C ASN A 391 3.29 17.06 3.25
N PRO A 392 2.83 18.22 3.75
CA PRO A 392 3.66 19.15 4.51
C PRO A 392 4.26 18.55 5.79
N ASN A 393 3.69 17.45 6.28
CA ASN A 393 4.13 16.74 7.47
C ASN A 393 5.08 15.58 7.16
N TYR A 394 5.46 15.37 5.90
CA TYR A 394 6.33 14.25 5.52
C TYR A 394 7.78 14.50 5.96
N LEU A 395 8.13 13.95 7.13
CA LEU A 395 9.39 14.22 7.81
C LEU A 395 10.61 13.80 7.00
N ASP A 396 10.52 12.70 6.25
CA ASP A 396 11.62 12.19 5.45
C ASP A 396 12.00 13.14 4.31
N ALA A 397 11.00 13.72 3.63
CA ALA A 397 11.24 14.71 2.58
C ALA A 397 11.83 16.01 3.15
N ARG A 398 11.40 16.42 4.35
CA ARG A 398 11.97 17.56 5.06
C ARG A 398 13.43 17.32 5.43
N TYR A 399 13.73 16.16 6.01
CA TYR A 399 15.09 15.75 6.31
C TYR A 399 15.97 15.73 5.05
N ALA A 400 15.47 15.19 3.94
CA ALA A 400 16.20 15.15 2.68
C ALA A 400 16.53 16.55 2.14
N LEU A 401 15.58 17.50 2.18
CA LEU A 401 15.84 18.89 1.81
C LEU A 401 16.91 19.54 2.69
N ASP A 402 16.79 19.39 4.00
CA ASP A 402 17.72 20.00 4.97
C ASP A 402 19.13 19.41 4.81
N TYR A 403 19.24 18.08 4.62
CA TYR A 403 20.50 17.39 4.35
C TYR A 403 21.16 17.92 3.08
N VAL A 404 20.41 18.01 1.98
CA VAL A 404 20.94 18.40 0.67
C VAL A 404 21.25 19.90 0.58
N ARG A 405 20.54 20.76 1.33
CA ARG A 405 20.83 22.21 1.41
C ARG A 405 21.95 22.54 2.40
N GLY A 406 22.13 21.71 3.42
CA GLY A 406 23.07 21.94 4.52
C GLY A 406 24.45 21.30 4.36
N GLY A 407 24.58 20.30 3.46
CA GLY A 407 25.86 19.74 3.02
C GLY A 407 26.45 20.51 1.85
#